data_AF-A0A1M3EAW6-F1
#
_entry.id   AF-A0A1M3EAW6-F1
#
_cell.length_a   1.000
_cell.length_b   1.000
_cell.length_c   1.000
_cell.angle_alpha   90.00
_cell.angle_beta   90.00
_cell.angle_gamma   90.00
#
_symmetry.space_group_name_H-M   'P 1'
#
loop_
_entity.id
_entity.type
_entity.pdbx_description
1 polymer ?
#
loop_
_entity_poly.entity_id
_entity_poly.type
_entity_poly.pdbx_seq_one_letter_code
_entity_poly.pdbx_strand_id
1 'polypeptide(L)'
;MSAIEGKLITSQLFGKDIRSKDFNKEFEKIFELEIEDFLSEYEYDEIDEFPVEIENRGIMIGFSAETIKASPQIEYIDLEVYKNPQNIDFLAKKIPVHADFKTSEEVEANLTPFNNLRIYYSLYDKQKIDMVIFQHEDLRYELALNEDAVIARIRVCFAEYESTINMRTYYLFD
;
A
#
# COMPACT_ATOMS: atom_id res chain seq x y z
N MET A 1 -5.93 17.50 20.52
CA MET A 1 -5.77 16.05 20.26
C MET A 1 -6.45 15.80 18.93
N SER A 2 -5.64 15.56 17.89
CA SER A 2 -6.07 15.69 16.49
C SER A 2 -6.94 14.52 16.06
N ALA A 3 -7.99 14.79 15.29
CA ALA A 3 -8.93 13.84 14.69
C ALA A 3 -8.30 12.84 13.68
N ILE A 4 -6.97 12.68 13.67
CA ILE A 4 -6.18 11.96 12.66
C ILE A 4 -5.85 10.52 13.11
N GLU A 5 -5.83 10.21 14.42
CA GLU A 5 -5.57 8.84 14.91
C GLU A 5 -6.60 7.80 14.43
N GLY A 6 -7.71 8.26 13.85
CA GLY A 6 -8.75 7.38 13.33
C GLY A 6 -8.55 6.84 11.91
N LYS A 7 -7.72 7.49 11.09
CA LYS A 7 -7.70 7.28 9.62
C LYS A 7 -6.45 6.57 9.11
N LEU A 8 -5.65 6.00 9.99
CA LEU A 8 -4.39 5.37 9.61
C LEU A 8 -4.62 3.93 9.15
N ILE A 9 -3.99 3.55 8.04
CA ILE A 9 -3.88 2.16 7.59
C ILE A 9 -2.91 1.45 8.54
N THR A 10 -3.46 0.60 9.39
CA THR A 10 -2.68 -0.23 10.32
C THR A 10 -2.74 -1.70 9.91
N SER A 11 -1.94 -2.53 10.55
CA SER A 11 -1.95 -3.98 10.34
C SER A 11 -3.30 -4.63 10.63
N GLN A 12 -4.16 -3.97 11.42
CA GLN A 12 -5.50 -4.46 11.74
C GLN A 12 -6.43 -4.53 10.51
N LEU A 13 -6.16 -3.78 9.44
CA LEU A 13 -7.00 -3.80 8.23
C LEU A 13 -6.72 -5.04 7.35
N PHE A 14 -5.60 -5.73 7.57
CA PHE A 14 -5.17 -6.88 6.78
C PHE A 14 -5.44 -8.20 7.50
N GLY A 15 -5.46 -9.30 6.76
CA GLY A 15 -5.64 -10.64 7.34
C GLY A 15 -7.04 -10.92 7.92
N LYS A 16 -8.00 -10.03 7.66
CA LYS A 16 -9.39 -10.13 8.12
C LYS A 16 -10.31 -10.43 6.95
N ASP A 17 -11.34 -11.23 7.22
CA ASP A 17 -12.45 -11.43 6.29
C ASP A 17 -13.15 -10.09 6.05
N ILE A 18 -13.19 -9.65 4.79
CA ILE A 18 -13.81 -8.39 4.39
C ILE A 18 -15.34 -8.35 4.59
N ARG A 19 -15.95 -9.50 4.88
CA ARG A 19 -17.38 -9.62 5.21
C ARG A 19 -17.64 -9.46 6.71
N SER A 20 -16.60 -9.30 7.53
CA SER A 20 -16.73 -9.22 8.99
C SER A 20 -17.09 -7.80 9.44
N LYS A 21 -18.00 -7.69 10.41
CA LYS A 21 -18.45 -6.39 10.95
C LYS A 21 -17.31 -5.54 11.54
N ASP A 22 -16.30 -6.20 12.09
CA ASP A 22 -15.16 -5.49 12.66
C ASP A 22 -14.22 -4.95 11.59
N PHE A 23 -14.07 -5.65 10.46
CA PHE A 23 -13.41 -5.12 9.28
C PHE A 23 -14.18 -3.92 8.70
N ASN A 24 -15.49 -4.04 8.49
CA ASN A 24 -16.30 -2.96 7.89
C ASN A 24 -16.15 -1.65 8.67
N LYS A 25 -16.24 -1.71 10.01
CA LYS A 25 -16.05 -0.54 10.87
C LYS A 25 -14.69 0.10 10.72
N GLU A 26 -13.64 -0.70 10.56
CA GLU A 26 -12.28 -0.20 10.42
C GLU A 26 -12.08 0.43 9.03
N PHE A 27 -12.55 -0.25 7.98
CA PHE A 27 -12.54 0.24 6.62
C PHE A 27 -13.28 1.57 6.48
N GLU A 28 -14.53 1.63 6.95
CA GLU A 28 -15.39 2.82 6.91
C GLU A 28 -14.79 3.99 7.69
N LYS A 29 -14.13 3.70 8.81
CA LYS A 29 -13.47 4.73 9.62
C LYS A 29 -12.26 5.33 8.90
N ILE A 30 -11.52 4.52 8.15
CA ILE A 30 -10.33 4.96 7.41
C ILE A 30 -10.74 5.69 6.14
N PHE A 31 -11.54 5.05 5.29
CA PHE A 31 -11.86 5.56 3.96
C PHE A 31 -13.15 6.39 3.91
N GLU A 32 -13.91 6.49 4.99
CA GLU A 32 -15.17 7.25 5.02
C GLU A 32 -16.13 6.81 3.90
N LEU A 33 -16.17 5.50 3.65
CA LEU A 33 -16.96 4.83 2.60
C LEU A 33 -17.42 3.46 3.12
N GLU A 34 -18.66 3.09 2.81
CA GLU A 34 -19.18 1.75 3.11
C GLU A 34 -18.57 0.72 2.16
N ILE A 35 -18.09 -0.40 2.72
CA ILE A 35 -17.46 -1.46 1.91
C ILE A 35 -18.46 -2.08 0.93
N GLU A 36 -19.74 -2.14 1.30
CA GLU A 36 -20.82 -2.69 0.46
C GLU A 36 -21.03 -1.84 -0.79
N ASP A 37 -21.01 -0.52 -0.65
CA ASP A 37 -21.07 0.41 -1.79
C ASP A 37 -19.81 0.31 -2.65
N PHE A 38 -18.64 0.26 -2.01
CA PHE A 38 -17.34 0.18 -2.68
C PHE A 38 -17.19 -1.08 -3.55
N LEU A 39 -17.74 -2.21 -3.10
CA LEU A 39 -17.68 -3.49 -3.80
C LEU A 39 -18.98 -3.85 -4.54
N SER A 40 -19.92 -2.90 -4.67
CA SER A 40 -21.27 -3.17 -5.20
C SER A 40 -21.28 -3.70 -6.64
N GLU A 41 -20.24 -3.42 -7.42
CA GLU A 41 -20.09 -3.85 -8.82
C GLU A 41 -19.34 -5.19 -8.97
N TYR A 42 -18.89 -5.80 -7.87
CA TYR A 42 -18.02 -6.98 -7.90
C TYR A 42 -18.62 -8.16 -7.12
N GLU A 43 -18.48 -9.36 -7.66
CA GLU A 43 -18.68 -10.59 -6.89
C GLU A 43 -17.42 -10.90 -6.06
N TYR A 44 -17.57 -11.43 -4.85
CA TYR A 44 -16.45 -11.66 -3.92
C TYR A 44 -15.40 -12.66 -4.42
N ASP A 45 -15.75 -13.50 -5.39
CA ASP A 45 -14.87 -14.44 -6.06
C ASP A 45 -14.21 -13.86 -7.33
N GLU A 46 -14.49 -12.60 -7.68
CA GLU A 46 -13.89 -11.88 -8.82
C GLU A 46 -12.98 -10.71 -8.39
N ILE A 47 -13.07 -10.24 -7.13
CA ILE A 47 -12.30 -9.07 -6.63
C ILE A 47 -10.78 -9.27 -6.56
N ASP A 48 -10.28 -10.49 -6.71
CA ASP A 48 -8.85 -10.80 -6.67
C ASP A 48 -8.16 -10.70 -8.04
N GLU A 49 -8.93 -10.52 -9.12
CA GLU A 49 -8.38 -10.38 -10.47
C GLU A 49 -7.67 -9.03 -10.67
N PHE A 50 -8.34 -7.95 -10.24
CA PHE A 50 -7.88 -6.57 -10.41
C PHE A 50 -8.09 -5.78 -9.11
N PRO A 51 -7.19 -4.84 -8.77
CA PRO A 51 -7.46 -3.94 -7.65
C PRO A 51 -8.65 -3.05 -7.96
N VAL A 52 -9.44 -2.76 -6.93
CA VAL A 52 -10.59 -1.86 -7.02
C VAL A 52 -10.12 -0.45 -6.65
N GLU A 53 -10.40 0.53 -7.49
CA GLU A 53 -10.06 1.93 -7.24
C GLU A 53 -11.14 2.63 -6.41
N ILE A 54 -10.73 3.39 -5.39
CA ILE A 54 -11.60 4.37 -4.76
C ILE A 54 -11.62 5.61 -5.66
N GLU A 55 -12.72 5.75 -6.41
CA GLU A 55 -12.88 6.77 -7.44
C GLU A 55 -12.43 8.17 -6.99
N ASN A 56 -11.63 8.83 -7.84
CA ASN A 56 -11.15 10.20 -7.65
C ASN A 56 -10.31 10.43 -6.37
N ARG A 57 -9.79 9.37 -5.75
CA ARG A 57 -8.92 9.49 -4.56
C ARG A 57 -7.48 9.07 -4.79
N GLY A 58 -7.16 8.41 -5.91
CA GLY A 58 -5.82 7.86 -6.14
C GLY A 58 -5.48 6.79 -5.10
N ILE A 59 -6.45 5.96 -4.73
CA ILE A 59 -6.30 4.84 -3.81
C ILE A 59 -6.83 3.58 -4.50
N MET A 60 -6.02 2.53 -4.54
CA MET A 60 -6.40 1.22 -5.08
C MET A 60 -6.27 0.16 -4.00
N ILE A 61 -7.22 -0.76 -3.94
CA ILE A 61 -7.23 -1.85 -2.96
C ILE A 61 -7.18 -3.17 -3.72
N GLY A 62 -6.12 -3.94 -3.48
CA GLY A 62 -6.01 -5.30 -3.99
C GLY A 62 -6.50 -6.30 -2.96
N PHE A 63 -7.29 -7.27 -3.41
CA PHE A 63 -7.82 -8.35 -2.59
C PHE A 63 -7.12 -9.67 -2.91
N SER A 64 -7.08 -10.56 -1.93
CA SER A 64 -6.62 -11.93 -2.16
C SER A 64 -7.78 -12.84 -2.53
N ALA A 65 -7.49 -13.82 -3.40
CA ALA A 65 -8.42 -14.89 -3.78
C ALA A 65 -9.10 -15.54 -2.58
N GLU A 66 -10.41 -15.73 -2.66
CA GLU A 66 -11.11 -16.63 -1.73
C GLU A 66 -10.64 -18.07 -1.97
N THR A 67 -10.24 -18.75 -0.90
CA THR A 67 -9.85 -20.16 -0.96
C THR A 67 -10.56 -20.95 0.13
N ILE A 68 -10.52 -22.28 0.03
CA ILE A 68 -11.02 -23.18 1.09
C ILE A 68 -10.36 -22.89 2.46
N LYS A 69 -9.16 -22.30 2.47
CA LYS A 69 -8.36 -22.08 3.69
C LYS A 69 -8.39 -20.64 4.20
N ALA A 70 -8.78 -19.68 3.36
CA ALA A 70 -8.73 -18.27 3.67
C ALA A 70 -9.90 -17.55 3.01
N SER A 71 -10.61 -16.78 3.82
CA SER A 71 -11.62 -15.83 3.37
C SER A 71 -11.00 -14.73 2.49
N PRO A 72 -11.80 -14.05 1.66
CA PRO A 72 -11.36 -12.84 0.97
C PRO A 72 -10.94 -11.77 2.00
N GLN A 73 -9.79 -11.16 1.76
CA GLN A 73 -9.14 -10.19 2.64
C GLN A 73 -8.44 -9.13 1.78
N ILE A 74 -8.23 -7.94 2.33
CA ILE A 74 -7.32 -6.97 1.71
C ILE A 74 -5.91 -7.54 1.72
N GLU A 75 -5.30 -7.53 0.55
CA GLU A 75 -3.92 -7.95 0.38
C GLU A 75 -2.96 -6.77 0.38
N TYR A 76 -3.33 -5.69 -0.32
CA TYR A 76 -2.57 -4.45 -0.32
C TYR A 76 -3.46 -3.23 -0.53
N ILE A 77 -2.96 -2.08 -0.10
CA ILE A 77 -3.52 -0.77 -0.41
C ILE A 77 -2.43 0.04 -1.09
N ASP A 78 -2.72 0.56 -2.27
CA ASP A 78 -1.81 1.32 -3.12
C ASP A 78 -2.28 2.77 -3.18
N LEU A 79 -1.41 3.68 -2.76
CA LEU A 79 -1.69 5.11 -2.65
C LEU A 79 -0.88 5.86 -3.72
N GLU A 80 -1.56 6.57 -4.62
CA GLU A 80 -0.92 7.59 -5.45
C GLU A 80 -0.59 8.78 -4.56
N VAL A 81 0.69 9.13 -4.43
CA VAL A 81 1.13 10.24 -3.56
C VAL A 81 1.74 11.40 -4.32
N TYR A 82 2.09 11.19 -5.60
CA TYR A 82 2.61 12.27 -6.44
C TYR A 82 1.53 13.24 -6.90
N LYS A 83 0.40 12.74 -7.41
CA LYS A 83 -0.74 13.60 -7.78
C LYS A 83 -1.69 13.86 -6.62
N ASN A 84 -1.72 12.97 -5.63
CA ASN A 84 -2.60 13.02 -4.46
C ASN A 84 -1.77 13.03 -3.15
N PRO A 85 -0.98 14.09 -2.89
CA PRO A 85 -0.04 14.13 -1.76
C PRO A 85 -0.72 14.02 -0.40
N GLN A 86 -2.01 14.36 -0.28
CA GLN A 86 -2.80 14.16 0.93
C GLN A 86 -2.91 12.68 1.34
N ASN A 87 -2.72 11.74 0.42
CA ASN A 87 -2.84 10.31 0.73
C ASN A 87 -1.75 9.81 1.70
N ILE A 88 -0.67 10.57 1.87
CA ILE A 88 0.34 10.26 2.91
C ILE A 88 -0.24 10.29 4.33
N ASP A 89 -1.35 11.01 4.54
CA ASP A 89 -2.00 11.12 5.85
C ASP A 89 -2.70 9.82 6.26
N PHE A 90 -2.92 8.88 5.33
CA PHE A 90 -3.40 7.53 5.64
C PHE A 90 -2.30 6.61 6.17
N LEU A 91 -1.02 6.97 6.03
CA LEU A 91 0.07 6.08 6.43
C LEU A 91 0.24 6.09 7.95
N ALA A 92 0.24 4.90 8.57
CA ALA A 92 0.58 4.76 9.98
C ALA A 92 1.99 5.29 10.31
N LYS A 93 2.87 5.34 9.31
CA LYS A 93 4.20 5.92 9.42
C LYS A 93 4.42 7.08 8.46
N LYS A 94 5.03 8.16 8.99
CA LYS A 94 5.53 9.25 8.15
C LYS A 94 6.69 8.77 7.27
N ILE A 95 6.49 8.89 5.96
CA ILE A 95 7.48 8.58 4.92
C ILE A 95 7.94 9.91 4.31
N PRO A 96 9.24 10.12 4.11
CA PRO A 96 9.76 11.35 3.52
C PRO A 96 9.51 11.37 2.00
N VAL A 97 8.25 11.56 1.58
CA VAL A 97 7.84 11.51 0.16
C VAL A 97 8.48 12.57 -0.74
N HIS A 98 9.01 13.64 -0.14
CA HIS A 98 9.74 14.70 -0.83
C HIS A 98 11.26 14.53 -0.77
N ALA A 99 11.76 13.42 -0.22
CA ALA A 99 13.19 13.12 -0.28
C ALA A 99 13.61 12.82 -1.72
N ASP A 100 14.83 13.25 -2.04
CA ASP A 100 15.50 12.86 -3.27
C ASP A 100 16.04 11.45 -3.05
N PHE A 101 15.51 10.45 -3.79
CA PHE A 101 15.96 9.06 -3.71
C PHE A 101 16.77 8.69 -4.96
N LYS A 102 17.72 9.54 -5.33
CA LYS A 102 18.57 9.32 -6.51
C LYS A 102 19.67 8.32 -6.23
N THR A 103 20.16 8.24 -5.01
CA THR A 103 21.22 7.30 -4.63
C THR A 103 20.82 6.41 -3.46
N SER A 104 21.50 5.25 -3.34
CA SER A 104 21.30 4.35 -2.21
C SER A 104 21.63 4.99 -0.88
N GLU A 105 22.64 5.85 -0.83
CA GLU A 105 23.04 6.57 0.39
C GLU A 105 21.94 7.52 0.88
N GLU A 106 21.24 8.19 -0.05
CA GLU A 106 20.10 9.05 0.28
C GLU A 106 18.91 8.24 0.80
N VAL A 107 18.61 7.11 0.15
CA VAL A 107 17.57 6.18 0.62
C VAL A 107 17.89 5.68 2.02
N GLU A 108 19.10 5.19 2.24
CA GLU A 108 19.56 4.72 3.54
C GLU A 108 19.47 5.84 4.58
N ALA A 109 19.98 7.05 4.32
CA ALA A 109 19.93 8.17 5.27
C ALA A 109 18.49 8.50 5.73
N ASN A 110 17.52 8.39 4.83
CA ASN A 110 16.11 8.69 5.12
C ASN A 110 15.34 7.52 5.75
N LEU A 111 15.75 6.27 5.48
CA LEU A 111 15.01 5.06 5.85
C LEU A 111 15.77 4.12 6.80
N THR A 112 16.98 4.47 7.25
CA THR A 112 17.78 3.71 8.23
C THR A 112 16.99 3.26 9.48
N PRO A 113 16.03 4.02 10.03
CA PRO A 113 15.26 3.57 11.19
C PRO A 113 14.35 2.36 10.94
N PHE A 114 14.19 1.93 9.68
CA PHE A 114 13.28 0.86 9.30
C PHE A 114 13.99 -0.47 9.09
N ASN A 115 13.26 -1.56 9.31
CA ASN A 115 13.77 -2.90 9.15
C ASN A 115 13.65 -3.36 7.69
N ASN A 116 14.46 -4.34 7.30
CA ASN A 116 14.35 -5.02 6.01
C ASN A 116 14.35 -4.07 4.80
N LEU A 117 15.17 -3.01 4.85
CA LEU A 117 15.36 -2.06 3.76
C LEU A 117 15.98 -2.77 2.54
N ARG A 118 15.34 -2.63 1.38
CA ARG A 118 15.77 -3.19 0.09
C ARG A 118 15.60 -2.14 -0.99
N ILE A 119 16.60 -2.02 -1.85
CA ILE A 119 16.61 -1.07 -2.96
C ILE A 119 16.67 -1.88 -4.26
N TYR A 120 15.67 -1.71 -5.10
CA TYR A 120 15.58 -2.35 -6.41
C TYR A 120 15.89 -1.30 -7.47
N TYR A 121 16.80 -1.66 -8.36
CA TYR A 121 17.20 -0.84 -9.49
C TYR A 121 16.44 -1.26 -10.75
N SER A 122 16.25 -0.31 -11.65
CA SER A 122 15.66 -0.59 -12.96
C SER A 122 16.49 -1.65 -13.70
N LEU A 123 15.78 -2.58 -14.36
CA LEU A 123 16.40 -3.58 -15.23
C LEU A 123 17.10 -2.97 -16.43
N TYR A 124 16.68 -1.76 -16.84
CA TYR A 124 17.19 -1.06 -18.01
C TYR A 124 18.24 -0.01 -17.67
N ASP A 125 18.24 0.49 -16.43
CA ASP A 125 19.24 1.42 -15.90
C ASP A 125 19.60 1.08 -14.45
N LYS A 126 20.78 0.52 -14.26
CA LYS A 126 21.27 0.10 -12.94
C LYS A 126 21.61 1.25 -12.00
N GLN A 127 21.65 2.49 -12.48
CA GLN A 127 21.83 3.67 -11.65
C GLN A 127 20.49 4.24 -11.18
N LYS A 128 19.39 3.87 -11.83
CA LYS A 128 18.05 4.33 -11.47
C LYS A 128 17.43 3.40 -10.43
N ILE A 129 17.08 3.95 -9.28
CA ILE A 129 16.26 3.27 -8.28
C ILE A 129 14.81 3.26 -8.78
N ASP A 130 14.22 2.07 -8.84
CA ASP A 130 12.86 1.85 -9.34
C ASP A 130 11.88 1.66 -8.19
N MET A 131 12.30 0.91 -7.16
CA MET A 131 11.48 0.62 -6.00
C MET A 131 12.33 0.51 -4.73
N VAL A 132 11.79 1.00 -3.63
CA VAL A 132 12.36 0.84 -2.29
C VAL A 132 11.36 0.12 -1.40
N ILE A 133 11.79 -0.92 -0.70
CA ILE A 133 10.95 -1.68 0.21
C ILE A 133 11.53 -1.62 1.61
N PHE A 134 10.68 -1.42 2.61
CA PHE A 134 11.07 -1.54 4.01
C PHE A 134 9.89 -2.02 4.86
N GLN A 135 10.16 -2.32 6.11
CA GLN A 135 9.16 -2.77 7.08
C GLN A 135 9.11 -1.86 8.31
N HIS A 136 7.91 -1.65 8.82
CA HIS A 136 7.65 -0.97 10.07
C HIS A 136 6.52 -1.70 10.80
N GLU A 137 6.82 -2.22 12.00
CA GLU A 137 5.91 -3.11 12.73
C GLU A 137 5.48 -4.30 11.85
N ASP A 138 4.19 -4.60 11.79
CA ASP A 138 3.63 -5.70 10.99
C ASP A 138 3.29 -5.26 9.55
N LEU A 139 3.77 -4.10 9.09
CA LEU A 139 3.51 -3.56 7.77
C LEU A 139 4.77 -3.52 6.91
N ARG A 140 4.59 -3.84 5.62
CA ARG A 140 5.56 -3.66 4.55
C ARG A 140 5.13 -2.46 3.69
N TYR A 141 6.10 -1.61 3.39
CA TYR A 141 5.95 -0.44 2.54
C TYR A 141 6.77 -0.63 1.28
N GLU A 142 6.14 -0.43 0.12
CA GLU A 142 6.78 -0.48 -1.19
C GLU A 142 6.62 0.88 -1.86
N LEU A 143 7.72 1.59 -2.02
CA LEU A 143 7.80 2.92 -2.60
C LEU A 143 8.18 2.75 -4.06
N ALA A 144 7.27 3.07 -4.98
CA ALA A 144 7.58 3.12 -6.41
C ALA A 144 8.01 4.55 -6.77
N LEU A 145 9.14 4.69 -7.47
CA LEU A 145 9.70 5.97 -7.84
C LEU A 145 9.35 6.30 -9.30
N ASN A 146 9.15 7.59 -9.59
CA ASN A 146 9.01 8.06 -10.97
C ASN A 146 10.39 8.25 -11.65
N GLU A 147 10.39 8.78 -12.87
CA GLU A 147 11.62 9.06 -13.62
C GLU A 147 12.53 10.10 -12.95
N ASP A 148 11.97 10.98 -12.13
CA ASP A 148 12.69 12.02 -11.39
C ASP A 148 13.19 11.54 -10.01
N ALA A 149 13.12 10.24 -9.73
CA ALA A 149 13.46 9.63 -8.44
C ALA A 149 12.65 10.17 -7.25
N VAL A 150 11.42 10.65 -7.51
CA VAL A 150 10.44 11.06 -6.51
C VAL A 150 9.49 9.91 -6.25
N ILE A 151 9.07 9.72 -5.00
CA ILE A 151 8.06 8.70 -4.66
C ILE A 151 6.75 9.03 -5.38
N ALA A 152 6.36 8.16 -6.30
CA ALA A 152 5.13 8.27 -7.06
C ALA A 152 3.95 7.66 -6.32
N ARG A 153 4.19 6.46 -5.78
CA ARG A 153 3.18 5.60 -5.16
C ARG A 153 3.75 4.90 -3.95
N ILE A 154 2.87 4.63 -2.99
CA ILE A 154 3.19 3.88 -1.79
C ILE A 154 2.19 2.74 -1.66
N ARG A 155 2.67 1.51 -1.77
CA ARG A 155 1.88 0.33 -1.46
C ARG A 155 2.16 -0.12 -0.04
N VAL A 156 1.10 -0.43 0.70
CA VAL A 156 1.13 -0.95 2.06
C VAL A 156 0.46 -2.32 2.08
N CYS A 157 1.14 -3.30 2.67
CA CYS A 157 0.60 -4.64 2.87
C CYS A 157 1.10 -5.22 4.20
N PHE A 158 0.54 -6.36 4.60
CA PHE A 158 1.01 -7.08 5.77
C PHE A 158 2.46 -7.56 5.55
N ALA A 159 3.30 -7.44 6.58
CA ALA A 159 4.68 -7.88 6.49
C ALA A 159 4.76 -9.41 6.43
N GLU A 160 5.22 -9.94 5.29
CA GLU A 160 5.48 -11.36 5.11
C GLU A 160 6.96 -11.73 5.35
N TYR A 161 7.22 -13.02 5.56
CA TYR A 161 8.57 -13.58 5.68
C TYR A 161 9.35 -13.48 4.36
N GLU A 162 10.68 -13.35 4.47
CA GLU A 162 11.57 -12.96 3.36
C GLU A 162 11.54 -13.85 2.10
N SER A 163 11.05 -15.10 2.18
CA SER A 163 11.01 -16.04 1.05
C SER A 163 9.79 -15.88 0.15
N THR A 164 8.83 -15.00 0.48
CA THR A 164 7.63 -14.73 -0.32
C THR A 164 7.65 -13.30 -0.87
N ILE A 165 8.72 -12.91 -1.55
CA ILE A 165 8.69 -11.65 -2.32
C ILE A 165 7.67 -11.81 -3.45
N ASN A 166 6.44 -11.41 -3.17
CA ASN A 166 5.37 -11.40 -4.15
C ASN A 166 5.57 -10.14 -5.00
N MET A 167 6.31 -10.25 -6.11
CA MET A 167 6.49 -9.16 -7.08
C MET A 167 5.22 -9.04 -7.91
N ARG A 168 4.19 -8.45 -7.31
CA ARG A 168 2.89 -8.24 -7.95
C ARG A 168 2.91 -7.03 -8.86
N THR A 169 2.13 -7.11 -9.92
CA THR A 169 1.94 -6.03 -10.88
C THR A 169 1.49 -4.74 -10.18
N TYR A 170 2.08 -3.62 -10.58
CA TYR A 170 1.53 -2.30 -10.27
C TYR A 170 0.55 -1.93 -11.36
N TYR A 171 -0.74 -1.92 -11.02
CA TYR A 171 -1.80 -1.44 -11.91
C TYR A 171 -1.77 0.08 -11.96
N LEU A 172 -1.89 0.67 -13.14
CA LEU A 172 -1.94 2.13 -13.30
C LEU A 172 -3.29 2.64 -12.78
N PHE A 173 -3.30 3.82 -12.16
CA PHE A 173 -4.52 4.58 -11.95
C PHE A 173 -5.07 5.01 -13.31
N ASP A 174 -6.36 4.80 -13.54
CA ASP A 174 -7.03 5.17 -14.79
C ASP A 174 -7.17 6.70 -14.96
#